data_AF-A0A1T1DSC7-F1
#
_entry.id   AF-A0A1T1DSC7-F1
#
_cell.length_a   1.000
_cell.length_b   1.000
_cell.length_c   1.000
_cell.angle_alpha   90.00
_cell.angle_beta   90.00
_cell.angle_gamma   90.00
#
_symmetry.space_group_name_H-M   'P 1'
#
loop_
_entity.id
_entity.type
_entity.pdbx_description
1 polymer ?
#
loop_
_entity_poly.entity_id
_entity_poly.type
_entity_poly.pdbx_seq_one_letter_code
_entity_poly.pdbx_strand_id
1 'polypeptide(L)'
;MSVSSIFFYGFLIFLLGGCSPIKEELPYFSSYLECSKEDIPLFIQPAQDVETGNRLEMIYCSKTETLLVKKIELSLVFQDERHPSIWKDKIYRIYRGFKYGRHKDIETLLLEFSKKGELLNIYLKNVYSGEQRFTADPVRHFDSVLKSEQIMRDEGKPVLFINTWNHMLSEMNMNPELSEKKLNSIELRTGSREKLDSFYLEK
;
A
#
# COMPACT_ATOMS: atom_id res chain seq x y z
N MET A 1 -23.65 -5.59 -61.64
CA MET A 1 -22.33 -5.59 -60.97
C MET A 1 -22.43 -4.64 -59.79
N SER A 2 -22.80 -5.14 -58.61
CA SER A 2 -21.91 -5.71 -57.56
C SER A 2 -21.35 -4.61 -56.66
N VAL A 3 -22.01 -4.30 -55.54
CA VAL A 3 -21.74 -4.71 -54.12
C VAL A 3 -21.13 -3.55 -53.31
N SER A 4 -21.91 -3.14 -52.31
CA SER A 4 -21.59 -2.61 -50.96
C SER A 4 -20.15 -2.20 -50.60
N SER A 5 -20.03 -1.04 -49.95
CA SER A 5 -19.32 -0.94 -48.66
C SER A 5 -19.89 0.20 -47.81
N ILE A 6 -20.91 -0.14 -47.02
CA ILE A 6 -21.08 0.40 -45.66
C ILE A 6 -19.78 0.12 -44.91
N PHE A 7 -19.14 1.09 -44.24
CA PHE A 7 -18.46 0.89 -42.94
C PHE A 7 -17.80 2.19 -42.43
N PHE A 8 -17.89 2.38 -41.11
CA PHE A 8 -17.06 3.26 -40.27
C PHE A 8 -17.30 4.78 -40.27
N TYR A 9 -18.52 5.21 -39.94
CA TYR A 9 -18.68 6.37 -39.04
C TYR A 9 -19.63 6.00 -37.91
N GLY A 10 -19.15 5.10 -37.05
CA GLY A 10 -19.87 4.60 -35.89
C GLY A 10 -18.89 4.14 -34.82
N PHE A 11 -18.03 5.05 -34.35
CA PHE A 11 -17.38 4.94 -33.03
C PHE A 11 -16.81 6.29 -32.56
N LEU A 12 -17.53 7.38 -32.81
CA LEU A 12 -17.45 8.57 -31.97
C LEU A 12 -18.78 8.58 -31.21
N ILE A 13 -18.74 8.77 -29.90
CA ILE A 13 -19.86 8.56 -28.94
C ILE A 13 -19.87 7.12 -28.37
N PHE A 14 -18.89 6.75 -27.55
CA PHE A 14 -19.09 5.80 -26.44
C PHE A 14 -18.00 5.83 -25.34
N LEU A 15 -17.40 7.00 -25.06
CA LEU A 15 -16.51 7.17 -23.90
C LEU A 15 -16.73 8.51 -23.16
N LEU A 16 -17.95 9.03 -23.18
CA LEU A 16 -18.38 10.14 -22.30
C LEU A 16 -19.55 9.74 -21.40
N GLY A 17 -19.72 8.44 -21.16
CA GLY A 17 -20.68 7.90 -20.21
C GLY A 17 -20.01 7.58 -18.88
N GLY A 18 -20.04 8.53 -17.95
CA GLY A 18 -19.93 8.25 -16.52
C GLY A 18 -18.58 7.82 -15.96
N CYS A 19 -17.48 8.46 -16.39
CA CYS A 19 -16.26 8.39 -15.58
C CYS A 19 -16.45 9.30 -14.36
N SER A 20 -16.80 8.72 -13.21
CA SER A 20 -16.60 9.41 -11.92
C SER A 20 -15.14 9.85 -11.85
N PRO A 21 -14.85 11.10 -11.42
CA PRO A 21 -13.48 11.56 -11.29
C PRO A 21 -12.72 10.65 -10.31
N ILE A 22 -11.48 10.30 -10.67
CA ILE A 22 -10.59 9.53 -9.80
C ILE A 22 -10.41 10.33 -8.50
N LYS A 23 -10.71 9.70 -7.36
CA LYS A 23 -10.55 10.36 -6.06
C LYS A 23 -9.08 10.32 -5.69
N GLU A 24 -8.45 11.49 -5.69
CA GLU A 24 -7.07 11.68 -5.20
C GLU A 24 -7.02 11.99 -3.70
N GLU A 25 -8.16 12.32 -3.11
CA GLU A 25 -8.27 12.71 -1.70
C GLU A 25 -8.05 11.52 -0.76
N LEU A 26 -7.49 11.83 0.42
CA LEU A 26 -7.35 10.91 1.54
C LEU A 26 -8.41 11.25 2.58
N PRO A 27 -9.35 10.33 2.89
CA PRO A 27 -10.49 10.63 3.76
C PRO A 27 -10.08 10.84 5.21
N TYR A 28 -10.94 11.53 5.96
CA TYR A 28 -10.81 11.66 7.40
C TYR A 28 -12.05 11.07 8.07
N PHE A 29 -11.93 9.83 8.58
CA PHE A 29 -13.08 9.09 9.11
C PHE A 29 -13.41 9.43 10.56
N SER A 30 -12.45 9.92 11.34
CA SER A 30 -12.62 10.23 12.76
C SER A 30 -11.57 11.24 13.22
N SER A 31 -11.97 12.15 14.10
CA SER A 31 -11.07 13.08 14.80
C SER A 31 -10.29 12.45 15.94
N TYR A 32 -10.72 11.27 16.40
CA TYR A 32 -10.03 10.51 17.43
C TYR A 32 -9.10 9.48 16.80
N LEU A 33 -7.84 9.46 17.26
CA LEU A 33 -6.82 8.54 16.81
C LEU A 33 -6.86 7.24 17.63
N GLU A 34 -7.12 6.11 16.98
CA GLU A 34 -7.23 4.81 17.66
C GLU A 34 -5.88 4.18 18.04
N CYS A 35 -4.78 4.66 17.44
CA CYS A 35 -3.44 4.09 17.62
C CYS A 35 -2.42 5.19 17.90
N SER A 36 -1.33 4.84 18.57
CA SER A 36 -0.27 5.79 18.88
C SER A 36 0.90 5.65 17.92
N LYS A 37 1.70 6.72 17.74
CA LYS A 37 2.89 6.69 16.87
C LYS A 37 3.94 5.69 17.34
N GLU A 38 3.94 5.33 18.62
CA GLU A 38 4.82 4.36 19.25
C GLU A 38 4.43 2.91 18.89
N ASP A 39 3.15 2.68 18.57
CA ASP A 39 2.67 1.36 18.11
C ASP A 39 3.08 1.08 16.64
N ILE A 40 3.44 2.13 15.88
CA ILE A 40 3.69 2.03 14.44
C ILE A 40 5.16 1.64 14.17
N PRO A 41 5.41 0.60 13.35
CA PRO A 41 6.74 0.26 12.89
C PRO A 41 7.43 1.41 12.16
N LEU A 42 8.76 1.41 12.19
CA LEU A 42 9.54 2.24 11.30
C LEU A 42 9.57 1.60 9.91
N PHE A 43 9.09 2.31 8.90
CA PHE A 43 9.18 1.88 7.52
C PHE A 43 10.42 2.47 6.86
N ILE A 44 11.17 1.62 6.14
CA ILE A 44 12.32 2.02 5.34
C ILE A 44 12.06 1.63 3.89
N GLN A 45 12.29 2.56 2.97
CA GLN A 45 12.03 2.38 1.54
C GLN A 45 13.24 2.84 0.72
N PRO A 46 13.55 2.22 -0.43
CA PRO A 46 14.54 2.74 -1.36
C PRO A 46 14.27 4.20 -1.72
N ALA A 47 15.27 5.06 -1.59
CA ALA A 47 15.14 6.50 -1.83
C ALA A 47 14.65 6.81 -3.25
N GLN A 48 15.15 6.06 -4.24
CA GLN A 48 14.70 6.18 -5.63
C GLN A 48 13.20 5.90 -5.82
N ASP A 49 12.64 4.98 -5.04
CA ASP A 49 11.21 4.63 -5.12
C ASP A 49 10.34 5.75 -4.55
N VAL A 50 10.79 6.33 -3.43
CA VAL A 50 10.19 7.53 -2.84
C VAL A 50 10.21 8.71 -3.82
N GLU A 51 11.35 8.94 -4.48
CA GLU A 51 11.56 10.06 -5.41
C GLU A 51 10.78 9.90 -6.73
N THR A 52 10.59 8.66 -7.17
CA THR A 52 9.84 8.35 -8.40
C THR A 52 8.34 8.37 -8.20
N GLY A 53 7.85 8.59 -6.97
CA GLY A 53 6.43 8.83 -6.68
C GLY A 53 5.68 7.64 -6.07
N ASN A 54 6.39 6.68 -5.47
CA ASN A 54 5.81 5.55 -4.74
C ASN A 54 5.93 5.72 -3.22
N ARG A 55 6.08 6.95 -2.73
CA ARG A 55 6.25 7.21 -1.30
C ARG A 55 5.05 6.71 -0.50
N LEU A 56 5.30 6.09 0.67
CA LEU A 56 4.27 5.92 1.70
C LEU A 56 3.80 7.29 2.20
N GLU A 57 2.57 7.64 1.86
CA GLU A 57 1.98 8.96 2.06
C GLU A 57 1.27 9.08 3.40
N MET A 58 0.53 8.03 3.77
CA MET A 58 -0.39 8.03 4.92
C MET A 58 -0.48 6.63 5.52
N ILE A 59 -0.71 6.55 6.83
CA ILE A 59 -1.08 5.31 7.50
C ILE A 59 -2.47 5.50 8.11
N TYR A 60 -3.39 4.62 7.76
CA TYR A 60 -4.65 4.45 8.49
C TYR A 60 -4.51 3.29 9.44
N CYS A 61 -5.07 3.43 10.63
CA CYS A 61 -5.07 2.37 11.60
C CYS A 61 -6.47 2.11 12.15
N SER A 62 -6.75 0.85 12.46
CA SER A 62 -7.94 0.44 13.19
C SER A 62 -7.56 -0.54 14.29
N LYS A 63 -8.00 -0.26 15.51
CA LYS A 63 -7.68 -1.05 16.69
C LYS A 63 -8.82 -1.99 17.02
N THR A 64 -8.52 -3.27 17.16
CA THR A 64 -9.42 -4.27 17.73
C THR A 64 -8.81 -4.84 18.99
N GLU A 65 -9.50 -4.73 20.12
CA GLU A 65 -8.99 -5.19 21.42
C GLU A 65 -9.92 -6.25 22.01
N THR A 66 -9.32 -7.34 22.50
CA THR A 66 -9.99 -8.42 23.20
C THR A 66 -9.45 -8.51 24.63
N LEU A 67 -10.00 -9.41 25.46
CA LEU A 67 -9.53 -9.62 26.84
C LEU A 67 -8.06 -10.06 26.94
N LEU A 68 -7.48 -10.61 25.87
CA LEU A 68 -6.15 -11.23 25.85
C LEU A 68 -5.16 -10.51 24.93
N VAL A 69 -5.61 -9.97 23.80
CA VAL A 69 -4.75 -9.40 22.76
C VAL A 69 -5.30 -8.09 22.21
N LYS A 70 -4.38 -7.16 21.91
CA LYS A 70 -4.64 -5.94 21.15
C LYS A 70 -4.14 -6.17 19.73
N LYS A 71 -5.01 -5.99 18.73
CA LYS A 71 -4.67 -6.06 17.32
C LYS A 71 -4.82 -4.68 16.68
N ILE A 72 -3.86 -4.30 15.85
CA ILE A 72 -3.91 -3.06 15.08
C ILE A 72 -3.78 -3.43 13.61
N GLU A 73 -4.82 -3.19 12.83
CA GLU A 73 -4.75 -3.20 11.38
C GLU A 73 -4.12 -1.89 10.93
N LEU A 74 -3.04 -1.96 10.14
CA LEU A 74 -2.45 -0.82 9.46
C LEU A 74 -2.73 -0.92 7.97
N SER A 75 -3.34 0.11 7.41
CA SER A 75 -3.49 0.32 5.97
C SER A 75 -2.50 1.41 5.54
N LEU A 76 -1.45 0.99 4.86
CA LEU A 76 -0.39 1.81 4.30
C LEU A 76 -0.83 2.35 2.96
N VAL A 77 -0.94 3.67 2.80
CA VAL A 77 -1.36 4.30 1.54
C VAL A 77 -0.16 4.90 0.83
N PHE A 78 0.16 4.35 -0.33
CA PHE A 78 1.23 4.79 -1.20
C PHE A 78 0.69 5.74 -2.27
N GLN A 79 1.52 6.71 -2.67
CA GLN A 79 1.15 7.70 -3.66
C GLN A 79 0.74 7.09 -5.01
N ASP A 80 1.40 6.02 -5.41
CA ASP A 80 1.20 5.30 -6.67
C ASP A 80 1.87 3.92 -6.57
N GLU A 81 1.86 3.12 -7.64
CA GLU A 81 2.60 1.85 -7.76
C GLU A 81 3.33 1.83 -9.11
N ARG A 82 4.32 2.72 -9.22
CA ARG A 82 5.02 2.98 -10.47
C ARG A 82 6.01 1.89 -10.77
N HIS A 83 5.72 1.18 -11.86
CA HIS A 83 6.61 0.15 -12.37
C HIS A 83 7.91 0.80 -12.90
N PRO A 84 9.11 0.22 -12.64
CA PRO A 84 10.38 0.76 -13.13
C PRO A 84 10.44 0.97 -14.66
N SER A 85 9.71 0.12 -15.40
CA SER A 85 9.40 0.31 -16.83
C SER A 85 8.23 1.28 -17.06
N ILE A 86 8.54 2.44 -17.64
CA ILE A 86 7.62 3.55 -17.96
C ILE A 86 6.41 3.11 -18.81
N TRP A 87 6.62 2.20 -19.77
CA TRP A 87 5.53 1.78 -20.66
C TRP A 87 4.53 0.85 -19.97
N LYS A 88 5.02 -0.08 -19.12
CA LYS A 88 4.17 -0.95 -18.30
C LYS A 88 3.38 -0.13 -17.28
N ASP A 89 4.04 0.85 -16.64
CA ASP A 89 3.40 1.77 -15.69
C ASP A 89 2.18 2.48 -16.28
N LYS A 90 2.32 3.07 -17.47
CA LYS A 90 1.24 3.84 -18.10
C LYS A 90 -0.03 3.02 -18.36
N ILE A 91 0.11 1.76 -18.81
CA ILE A 91 -1.03 0.86 -19.05
C ILE A 91 -1.65 0.42 -17.73
N TYR A 92 -0.81 0.10 -16.74
CA TYR A 92 -1.25 -0.36 -15.43
C TYR A 92 -2.00 0.72 -14.64
N ARG A 93 -1.55 1.98 -14.69
CA ARG A 93 -2.23 3.12 -14.04
C ARG A 93 -3.63 3.36 -14.62
N ILE A 94 -3.81 3.22 -15.92
CA ILE A 94 -5.13 3.33 -16.57
C ILE A 94 -6.05 2.21 -16.08
N TYR A 95 -5.58 0.95 -16.08
CA TYR A 95 -6.35 -0.19 -15.58
C TYR A 95 -6.77 -0.01 -14.11
N ARG A 96 -5.85 0.40 -13.24
CA ARG A 96 -6.14 0.59 -11.80
C ARG A 96 -7.13 1.72 -11.56
N GLY A 97 -7.01 2.82 -12.29
CA GLY A 97 -7.97 3.93 -12.23
C GLY A 97 -9.40 3.46 -12.51
N PHE A 98 -9.59 2.59 -13.51
CA PHE A 98 -10.91 2.02 -13.82
C PHE A 98 -11.39 0.98 -12.79
N LYS A 99 -10.50 0.13 -12.27
CA LYS A 99 -10.89 -0.97 -11.37
C LYS A 99 -11.16 -0.51 -9.93
N TYR A 100 -10.35 0.44 -9.43
CA TYR A 100 -10.33 0.81 -8.03
C TYR A 100 -10.80 2.24 -7.76
N GLY A 101 -10.99 3.08 -8.80
CA GLY A 101 -11.36 4.49 -8.63
C GLY A 101 -10.23 5.37 -8.04
N ARG A 102 -9.01 4.82 -7.90
CA ARG A 102 -7.81 5.47 -7.35
C ARG A 102 -6.54 5.06 -8.09
N HIS A 103 -5.53 5.93 -8.06
CA HIS A 103 -4.15 5.59 -8.46
C HIS A 103 -3.24 5.22 -7.29
N LYS A 104 -3.58 5.70 -6.08
CA LYS A 104 -2.90 5.32 -4.85
C LYS A 104 -2.93 3.81 -4.68
N ASP A 105 -1.87 3.24 -4.14
CA ASP A 105 -1.87 1.85 -3.70
C ASP A 105 -2.11 1.75 -2.20
N ILE A 106 -2.76 0.67 -1.76
CA ILE A 106 -3.04 0.45 -0.34
C ILE A 106 -2.62 -0.97 -0.02
N GLU A 107 -1.71 -1.10 0.95
CA GLU A 107 -1.29 -2.38 1.51
C GLU A 107 -1.69 -2.49 2.97
N THR A 108 -1.99 -3.70 3.41
CA THR A 108 -2.51 -3.94 4.76
C THR A 108 -1.66 -4.94 5.49
N LEU A 109 -1.31 -4.61 6.73
CA LEU A 109 -0.65 -5.51 7.67
C LEU A 109 -1.33 -5.47 9.03
N LEU A 110 -1.14 -6.51 9.83
CA LEU A 110 -1.74 -6.62 11.15
C LEU A 110 -0.66 -6.76 12.21
N LEU A 111 -0.69 -5.87 13.20
CA LEU A 111 0.15 -5.94 14.38
C LEU A 111 -0.63 -6.59 15.51
N GLU A 112 0.00 -7.54 16.20
CA GLU A 112 -0.57 -8.19 17.37
C GLU A 112 0.30 -7.91 18.58
N PHE A 113 -0.32 -7.36 19.63
CA PHE A 113 0.31 -7.00 20.88
C PHE A 113 -0.26 -7.84 22.02
N SER A 114 0.60 -8.13 22.99
CA SER A 114 0.21 -8.69 24.27
C SER A 114 -0.61 -7.67 25.07
N LYS A 115 -1.34 -8.12 26.08
CA LYS A 115 -2.04 -7.22 27.02
C LYS A 115 -1.11 -6.21 27.71
N LYS A 116 0.19 -6.51 27.81
CA LYS A 116 1.19 -5.61 28.39
C LYS A 116 1.69 -4.53 27.41
N GLY A 117 1.21 -4.56 26.16
CA GLY A 117 1.64 -3.64 25.11
C GLY A 117 2.90 -4.08 24.37
N GLU A 118 3.37 -5.32 24.57
CA GLU A 118 4.53 -5.85 23.87
C GLU A 118 4.10 -6.37 22.49
N LEU A 119 4.79 -5.97 21.42
CA LEU A 119 4.56 -6.54 20.10
C LEU A 119 4.89 -8.04 20.13
N LEU A 120 3.95 -8.87 19.70
CA LEU A 120 4.12 -10.32 19.59
C LEU A 120 4.42 -10.71 18.15
N ASN A 121 3.54 -10.32 17.23
CA ASN A 121 3.60 -10.74 15.83
C ASN A 121 3.23 -9.60 14.88
N ILE A 122 3.82 -9.62 13.69
CA ILE A 122 3.38 -8.85 12.52
C ILE A 122 2.94 -9.84 11.44
N TYR A 123 1.67 -9.77 11.05
CA TYR A 123 1.13 -10.59 9.97
C TYR A 123 1.20 -9.80 8.67
N LEU A 124 1.98 -10.31 7.73
CA LEU A 124 2.16 -9.78 6.39
C LEU A 124 1.44 -10.70 5.41
N LYS A 125 0.13 -10.51 5.26
CA LYS A 125 -0.70 -11.31 4.35
C LYS A 125 -0.74 -10.66 2.97
N ASN A 126 -0.32 -11.40 1.94
CA ASN A 126 -0.26 -10.97 0.56
C ASN A 126 0.62 -9.74 0.32
N VAL A 127 1.52 -9.44 1.26
CA VAL A 127 2.40 -8.25 1.24
C VAL A 127 3.84 -8.60 1.62
N TYR A 128 4.18 -9.87 1.84
CA TYR A 128 5.53 -10.27 2.18
C TYR A 128 6.40 -10.41 0.92
N SER A 129 7.59 -9.82 0.95
CA SER A 129 8.55 -9.82 -0.17
C SER A 129 9.41 -11.08 -0.22
N GLY A 130 9.65 -11.75 0.92
CA GLY A 130 10.69 -12.79 1.01
C GLY A 130 12.04 -12.23 0.58
N GLU A 131 12.71 -12.92 -0.34
CA GLU A 131 14.02 -12.51 -0.87
C GLU A 131 13.95 -11.58 -2.11
N GLN A 132 12.76 -11.08 -2.44
CA GLN A 132 12.57 -10.24 -3.62
C GLN A 132 13.19 -8.85 -3.44
N ARG A 133 13.89 -8.41 -4.48
CA ARG A 133 14.53 -7.10 -4.57
C ARG A 133 13.69 -6.11 -5.35
N PHE A 134 14.11 -4.85 -5.32
CA PHE A 134 13.45 -3.74 -6.00
C PHE A 134 13.27 -3.97 -7.49
N THR A 135 14.19 -4.68 -8.14
CA THR A 135 14.15 -4.97 -9.57
C THR A 135 13.32 -6.20 -9.95
N ALA A 136 12.63 -6.84 -9.00
CA ALA A 136 11.83 -8.04 -9.29
C ALA A 136 10.69 -7.72 -10.28
N ASP A 137 10.59 -8.52 -11.34
CA ASP A 137 9.55 -8.45 -12.38
C ASP A 137 9.36 -9.87 -12.98
N PRO A 138 8.22 -10.54 -12.74
CA PRO A 138 7.08 -10.10 -11.94
C PRO A 138 7.39 -10.16 -10.44
N VAL A 139 6.77 -9.27 -9.66
CA VAL A 139 6.76 -9.40 -8.20
C VAL A 139 5.69 -10.40 -7.77
N ARG A 140 6.05 -11.28 -6.83
CA ARG A 140 5.16 -12.26 -6.21
C ARG A 140 4.72 -11.76 -4.84
N HIS A 141 3.47 -12.04 -4.49
CA HIS A 141 2.93 -11.73 -3.17
C HIS A 141 2.99 -12.98 -2.30
N PHE A 142 3.63 -12.88 -1.14
CA PHE A 142 3.71 -13.97 -0.17
C PHE A 142 3.01 -13.61 1.14
N ASP A 143 2.82 -14.64 1.97
CA ASP A 143 2.34 -14.54 3.34
C ASP A 143 3.50 -14.81 4.30
N SER A 144 3.58 -14.05 5.39
CA SER A 144 4.48 -14.36 6.51
C SER A 144 3.93 -13.85 7.83
N VAL A 145 4.36 -14.50 8.92
CA VAL A 145 4.13 -14.05 10.29
C VAL A 145 5.49 -13.84 10.94
N LEU A 146 5.83 -12.58 11.15
CA LEU A 146 7.09 -12.19 11.76
C LEU A 146 6.90 -12.08 13.27
N LYS A 147 7.64 -12.86 14.04
CA LYS A 147 7.67 -12.72 15.50
C LYS A 147 8.53 -11.53 15.89
N SER A 148 8.23 -10.90 17.02
CA SER A 148 8.98 -9.71 17.45
C SER A 148 10.49 -9.96 17.61
N GLU A 149 10.93 -11.19 17.87
CA GLU A 149 12.36 -11.50 18.02
C GLU A 149 13.11 -11.56 16.67
N GLN A 150 12.38 -11.74 15.56
CA GLN A 150 12.96 -11.78 14.22
C GLN A 150 13.15 -10.39 13.62
N ILE A 151 12.52 -9.37 14.21
CA ILE A 151 12.46 -8.03 13.66
C ILE A 151 13.50 -7.15 14.35
N MET A 152 14.39 -6.56 13.56
CA MET A 152 15.33 -5.58 14.08
C MET A 152 14.61 -4.34 14.62
N ARG A 153 15.22 -3.68 15.59
CA ARG A 153 14.68 -2.45 16.17
C ARG A 153 15.62 -1.28 15.91
N ASP A 154 15.04 -0.14 15.56
CA ASP A 154 15.72 1.14 15.43
C ASP A 154 14.99 2.17 16.30
N GLU A 155 15.73 2.85 17.17
CA GLU A 155 15.17 3.75 18.19
C GLU A 155 14.00 3.12 18.99
N GLY A 156 14.09 1.80 19.24
CA GLY A 156 13.08 1.01 19.96
C GLY A 156 11.89 0.54 19.11
N LYS A 157 11.72 1.04 17.88
CA LYS A 157 10.64 0.66 16.98
C LYS A 157 11.01 -0.55 16.11
N PRO A 158 10.10 -1.51 15.88
CA PRO A 158 10.32 -2.57 14.92
C PRO A 158 10.48 -1.98 13.51
N VAL A 159 11.45 -2.46 12.74
CA VAL A 159 11.72 -1.99 11.39
C VAL A 159 11.11 -2.93 10.36
N LEU A 160 10.42 -2.37 9.37
CA LEU A 160 9.97 -3.08 8.17
C LEU A 160 10.53 -2.39 6.92
N PHE A 161 11.20 -3.17 6.09
CA PHE A 161 11.72 -2.73 4.80
C PHE A 161 10.69 -2.93 3.71
N ILE A 162 10.47 -1.92 2.89
CA ILE A 162 9.66 -1.96 1.68
C ILE A 162 10.62 -2.24 0.53
N ASN A 163 10.65 -3.49 0.06
CA ASN A 163 11.73 -3.99 -0.78
C ASN A 163 11.46 -3.87 -2.28
N THR A 164 10.21 -3.76 -2.71
CA THR A 164 9.82 -3.78 -4.13
C THR A 164 9.02 -2.54 -4.52
N TRP A 165 9.02 -2.20 -5.81
CA TRP A 165 8.26 -1.08 -6.39
C TRP A 165 6.74 -1.23 -6.25
N ASN A 166 6.25 -2.45 -5.99
CA ASN A 166 4.86 -2.74 -5.65
C ASN A 166 4.65 -2.92 -4.13
N HIS A 167 5.55 -2.35 -3.32
CA HIS A 167 5.42 -2.21 -1.86
C HIS A 167 5.41 -3.50 -1.02
N MET A 168 6.05 -4.58 -1.47
CA MET A 168 6.19 -5.79 -0.66
C MET A 168 7.19 -5.57 0.48
N LEU A 169 6.85 -6.02 1.68
CA LEU A 169 7.57 -5.77 2.93
C LEU A 169 8.37 -6.98 3.41
N SER A 170 9.42 -6.75 4.21
CA SER A 170 10.02 -7.79 5.05
C SER A 170 10.77 -7.20 6.25
N GLU A 171 11.27 -8.07 7.11
CA GLU A 171 12.16 -7.77 8.23
C GLU A 171 13.61 -7.47 7.82
N MET A 172 14.00 -7.72 6.57
CA MET A 172 15.37 -7.50 6.09
C MET A 172 15.44 -6.57 4.88
N ASN A 173 16.52 -5.79 4.80
CA ASN A 173 16.83 -5.04 3.60
C ASN A 173 17.31 -6.00 2.50
N MET A 174 16.50 -6.17 1.45
CA MET A 174 16.87 -6.97 0.26
C MET A 174 17.63 -6.15 -0.81
N ASN A 175 17.81 -4.85 -0.57
CA ASN A 175 18.45 -3.90 -1.46
C ASN A 175 19.57 -3.11 -0.76
N PRO A 176 20.59 -3.78 -0.19
CA PRO A 176 21.70 -3.10 0.52
C PRO A 176 22.50 -2.14 -0.35
N GLU A 177 22.42 -2.28 -1.67
CA GLU A 177 23.07 -1.40 -2.65
C GLU A 177 22.32 -0.09 -2.91
N LEU A 178 21.04 -0.01 -2.53
CA LEU A 178 20.22 1.18 -2.75
C LEU A 178 20.29 2.11 -1.55
N SER A 179 20.30 3.41 -1.83
CA SER A 179 20.13 4.41 -0.77
C SER A 179 18.77 4.24 -0.10
N GLU A 180 18.74 4.27 1.23
CA GLU A 180 17.53 4.08 2.03
C GLU A 180 16.93 5.41 2.48
N LYS A 181 15.61 5.41 2.64
CA LYS A 181 14.88 6.52 3.25
C LYS A 181 14.01 6.00 4.39
N LYS A 182 14.35 6.43 5.61
CA LYS A 182 13.54 6.21 6.81
C LYS A 182 12.32 7.12 6.81
N LEU A 183 11.13 6.55 6.98
CA LEU A 183 9.87 7.28 6.85
C LEU A 183 9.33 7.69 8.23
N ASN A 184 10.03 8.62 8.88
CA ASN A 184 9.80 8.97 10.29
C ASN A 184 8.56 9.84 10.57
N SER A 185 8.05 10.53 9.54
CA SER A 185 7.01 11.55 9.67
C SER A 185 5.83 11.28 8.73
N ILE A 186 5.27 10.07 8.83
CA ILE A 186 4.03 9.73 8.12
C ILE A 186 2.85 10.14 9.00
N GLU A 187 1.86 10.79 8.38
CA GLU A 187 0.62 11.14 9.07
C GLU A 187 -0.18 9.87 9.37
N LEU A 188 -0.74 9.81 10.59
CA LEU A 188 -1.51 8.68 11.08
C LEU A 188 -2.98 9.12 11.21
N ARG A 189 -3.90 8.31 10.70
CA ARG A 189 -5.35 8.52 10.77
C ARG A 189 -6.05 7.26 11.24
N THR A 190 -7.27 7.43 11.73
CA THR A 190 -8.16 6.29 12.06
C THR A 190 -8.92 5.84 10.82
N GLY A 191 -8.90 4.54 10.53
CA GLY A 191 -9.64 3.91 9.44
C GLY A 191 -9.18 2.48 9.19
N SER A 192 -10.12 1.61 8.82
CA SER A 192 -9.83 0.25 8.35
C SER A 192 -9.66 0.23 6.83
N ARG A 193 -9.08 -0.86 6.32
CA ARG A 193 -8.99 -1.13 4.87
C ARG A 193 -10.36 -1.07 4.20
N GLU A 194 -11.36 -1.68 4.83
CA GLU A 194 -12.74 -1.72 4.34
C GLU A 194 -13.35 -0.31 4.17
N LYS A 195 -13.11 0.60 5.13
CA LYS A 195 -13.58 1.99 5.05
C LYS A 195 -12.88 2.75 3.92
N LEU A 196 -11.58 2.54 3.74
CA LEU A 196 -10.82 3.14 2.64
C LEU A 196 -11.34 2.68 1.28
N ASP A 197 -11.49 1.37 1.08
CA ASP A 197 -11.98 0.83 -0.19
C ASP A 197 -13.42 1.30 -0.46
N SER A 198 -14.28 1.36 0.57
CA SER A 198 -15.64 1.91 0.43
C SER A 198 -15.64 3.38 -0.01
N PHE A 199 -14.78 4.21 0.59
CA PHE A 199 -14.65 5.62 0.19
C PHE A 199 -14.27 5.79 -1.29
N TYR A 200 -13.37 4.95 -1.80
CA TYR A 200 -12.95 5.00 -3.21
C TYR A 200 -13.99 4.42 -4.19
N LEU A 201 -14.85 3.52 -3.72
CA LEU A 201 -15.90 2.89 -4.53
C LEU A 201 -17.23 3.68 -4.55
N GLU A 202 -17.50 4.49 -3.53
CA GLU A 202 -18.65 5.40 -3.50
C GLU A 202 -18.56 6.40 -4.66
N LYS A 203 -19.56 6.41 -5.54
CA LYS A 203 -19.62 7.27 -6.73
C LYS A 203 -20.25 8.62 -6.47
#